data_AF-A0A8H7GWP1-F1
#
_entry.id   AF-A0A8H7GWP1-F1
#
_cell.length_a   1.000
_cell.length_b   1.000
_cell.length_c   1.000
_cell.angle_alpha   90.00
_cell.angle_beta   90.00
_cell.angle_gamma   90.00
#
_symmetry.space_group_name_H-M   'P 1'
#
loop_
_entity.id
_entity.type
_entity.pdbx_description
1 polymer ?
#
loop_
_entity_poly.entity_id
_entity_poly.type
_entity_poly.pdbx_seq_one_letter_code
_entity_poly.pdbx_strand_id
1 'polypeptide(L)' 'MDPQRIIELQKHYQNTNKELWLKGPRSKMLVYPFYAMFAFSTAASLYYTGRAIAGLKDE' A
#
# COMPACT_ATOMS: atom_id res chain seq x y z
N MET A 1 17.24 -3.71 22.57
CA MET A 1 16.23 -2.71 22.17
C MET A 1 16.46 -1.50 23.04
N ASP A 2 16.64 -0.32 22.44
CA ASP A 2 16.76 0.92 23.21
C ASP A 2 15.34 1.38 23.64
N PRO A 3 15.03 1.45 24.95
CA PRO A 3 13.74 1.93 25.44
C PRO A 3 13.41 3.36 24.98
N GLN A 4 14.43 4.20 24.76
CA GLN A 4 14.23 5.59 24.33
C GLN A 4 13.57 5.66 22.96
N ARG A 5 13.94 4.74 22.06
CA ARG A 5 13.34 4.62 20.74
C ARG A 5 11.84 4.36 20.77
N ILE A 6 11.34 3.60 21.75
CA ILE A 6 9.90 3.33 21.89
C ILE A 6 9.17 4.62 22.24
N ILE A 7 9.71 5.39 23.19
CA ILE A 7 9.13 6.67 23.63
C ILE A 7 9.15 7.70 22.48
N GLU A 8 10.23 7.76 21.70
CA GLU A 8 10.32 8.61 20.51
C GLU A 8 9.27 8.27 19.46
N LEU A 9 9.07 6.98 19.19
CA LEU A 9 8.03 6.53 18.27
C LEU A 9 6.63 6.86 18.82
N GLN A 10 6.37 6.64 20.11
CA GLN A 10 5.09 7.02 20.72
C GLN A 10 4.80 8.51 20.53
N LYS A 11 5.77 9.39 20.84
CA LYS A 11 5.64 10.84 20.63
C LYS A 11 5.38 11.18 19.16
N HIS A 12 6.08 10.55 18.23
CA HIS A 12 5.92 10.79 16.79
C HIS A 12 4.53 10.38 16.30
N TYR A 13 4.07 9.17 16.65
CA TYR A 13 2.80 8.63 16.20
C TYR A 13 1.59 9.29 16.87
N GLN A 14 1.71 9.75 18.11
CA GLN A 14 0.64 10.44 18.83
C GLN A 14 0.46 11.90 18.39
N ASN A 15 1.54 12.59 17.98
CA ASN A 15 1.48 14.00 17.59
C ASN A 15 1.24 14.26 16.09
N THR A 16 1.16 13.20 15.27
CA THR A 16 0.96 13.33 13.82
C THR A 16 -0.51 13.14 13.44
N ASN A 17 -1.09 14.11 12.72
CA ASN A 17 -2.47 14.06 12.19
C ASN A 17 -2.56 13.40 10.80
N LYS A 18 -1.90 12.25 10.63
CA LYS A 18 -1.97 11.40 9.42
C LYS A 18 -2.61 10.07 9.79
N GLU A 19 -3.03 9.29 8.81
CA GLU A 19 -3.50 7.92 9.02
C GLU A 19 -2.36 7.05 9.56
N LEU A 20 -2.69 6.10 10.43
CA LEU A 20 -1.71 5.26 11.13
C LEU A 20 -0.68 4.62 10.17
N TRP A 21 -1.13 4.13 9.02
CA TRP A 21 -0.29 3.49 8.00
C TRP A 21 0.65 4.47 7.27
N LEU A 22 0.39 5.79 7.30
CA LEU A 22 1.25 6.83 6.73
C LEU A 22 2.12 7.53 7.77
N LYS A 23 1.91 7.31 9.07
CA LYS A 23 2.64 8.03 10.13
C LYS A 23 4.15 7.73 10.17
N GLY A 24 4.57 6.53 9.77
CA GLY A 24 5.98 6.11 9.86
C GLY A 24 6.92 6.93 8.97
N PRO A 25 8.20 7.11 9.34
CA PRO A 25 9.16 7.89 8.54
C PRO A 25 9.44 7.26 7.16
N ARG A 26 9.34 5.94 7.05
CA ARG A 26 9.50 5.18 5.79
C ARG A 26 8.19 4.68 5.20
N SER A 27 7.05 5.09 5.77
CA SER A 27 5.72 4.62 5.35
C SER A 27 5.47 4.88 3.87
N LYS A 28 5.78 6.09 3.38
CA LYS A 28 5.55 6.50 1.99
C LYS A 28 6.28 5.62 0.97
N MET A 29 7.51 5.21 1.30
CA MET A 29 8.32 4.35 0.44
C MET A 29 7.77 2.91 0.37
N LEU A 30 6.94 2.49 1.33
CA LEU A 30 6.29 1.18 1.30
C LEU A 30 4.88 1.28 0.69
N VAL A 31 4.11 2.28 1.11
CA VAL A 31 2.69 2.41 0.77
C VAL A 31 2.47 2.78 -0.69
N TYR A 32 3.27 3.68 -1.28
CA TYR A 32 3.06 4.07 -2.67
C TYR A 32 3.40 2.95 -3.68
N PRO A 33 4.54 2.25 -3.57
CA PRO A 33 4.79 1.10 -4.44
C PRO A 33 3.76 -0.02 -4.24
N PHE A 34 3.30 -0.24 -3.00
CA PHE A 34 2.23 -1.21 -2.72
C PHE A 34 0.95 -0.86 -3.49
N TYR A 35 0.46 0.38 -3.41
CA TYR A 35 -0.76 0.78 -4.13
C TYR A 35 -0.58 0.75 -5.64
N ALA A 36 0.61 1.08 -6.17
CA ALA A 36 0.88 0.95 -7.60
C ALA A 36 0.76 -0.50 -8.08
N MET A 37 1.40 -1.44 -7.37
CA MET A 37 1.35 -2.88 -7.68
C MET A 37 -0.06 -3.45 -7.49
N PHE A 38 -0.76 -3.04 -6.43
CA PHE A 38 -2.13 -3.46 -6.16
C PHE A 38 -3.09 -3.00 -7.27
N ALA A 39 -3.03 -1.73 -7.66
CA ALA A 39 -3.86 -1.20 -8.72
C ALA A 39 -3.59 -1.90 -10.06
N PHE A 40 -2.32 -2.08 -10.42
CA PHE A 40 -1.94 -2.75 -11.66
C PHE A 40 -2.42 -4.21 -11.71
N SER A 41 -2.13 -4.99 -10.67
CA SER A 41 -2.52 -6.41 -10.61
C SER A 41 -4.03 -6.61 -10.61
N THR A 42 -4.76 -5.76 -9.89
CA THR A 42 -6.24 -5.78 -9.87
C THR A 42 -6.80 -5.42 -11.24
N ALA A 43 -6.31 -4.34 -11.86
CA ALA A 43 -6.78 -3.89 -13.18
C ALA A 43 -6.50 -4.94 -14.26
N ALA A 44 -5.31 -5.54 -14.27
CA ALA A 44 -4.96 -6.59 -15.21
C ALA A 44 -5.86 -7.81 -15.05
N SER A 45 -6.12 -8.24 -13.81
CA SER A 45 -7.00 -9.39 -13.53
C SER A 45 -8.43 -9.12 -14.01
N LEU A 46 -8.97 -7.93 -13.73
CA LEU A 46 -10.31 -7.55 -14.17
C LEU A 46 -10.41 -7.41 -15.69
N TYR A 47 -9.37 -6.88 -16.33
CA TYR A 47 -9.30 -6.78 -17.79
C TYR A 47 -9.38 -8.16 -18.46
N TYR A 48 -8.56 -9.12 -18.04
CA TYR A 48 -8.61 -10.47 -18.60
C TYR A 48 -9.88 -11.23 -18.21
N THR A 49 -10.44 -10.97 -17.02
CA THR A 49 -11.76 -11.52 -16.65
C THR A 49 -12.84 -11.01 -17.60
N GLY A 50 -12.85 -9.71 -17.92
CA GLY A 50 -13.79 -9.13 -18.89
C GLY A 50 -13.63 -9.73 -20.29
N ARG A 51 -12.39 -9.92 -20.74
CA ARG A 51 -12.10 -10.61 -22.01
C ARG A 51 -12.59 -12.05 -22.02
N ALA A 52 -12.39 -12.79 -20.94
CA ALA A 52 -12.86 -14.16 -20.80
C ALA A 52 -14.39 -14.24 -20.87
N ILE A 53 -15.11 -13.32 -20.21
CA ILE A 53 -16.58 -13.23 -20.28
C ILE A 53 -17.03 -12.93 -21.72
N ALA A 54 -16.31 -12.06 -22.44
CA ALA A 54 -16.59 -11.73 -23.83
C ALA A 54 -16.17 -12.84 -24.83
N GLY A 55 -15.56 -13.94 -24.36
CA GLY A 55 -15.04 -15.01 -25.23
C GLY A 55 -13.79 -14.61 -26.03
N LEU A 56 -13.17 -13.46 -25.73
CA LEU A 56 -11.98 -12.95 -26.40
C LEU A 56 -10.74 -13.62 -25.83
N LYS A 57 -10.33 -14.72 -26.45
CA LYS A 57 -9.07 -15.41 -26.12
C LYS A 57 -7.89 -14.61 -26.65
N ASP A 58 -6.74 -14.76 -26.00
CA ASP A 58 -5.47 -14.47 -26.66
C ASP A 58 -5.22 -15.55 -27.72
N GLU A 59 -4.43 -15.20 -28.73
CA GLU A 59 -4.08 -16.10 -29.85
C GLU A 59 -3.50 -17.44 -29.38
#